data_AF-A0A6P2FEF3-F1
#
_entry.id   AF-A0A6P2FEF3-F1
#
_cell.length_a   1.000
_cell.length_b   1.000
_cell.length_c   1.000
_cell.angle_alpha   90.00
_cell.angle_beta   90.00
_cell.angle_gamma   90.00
#
_symmetry.space_group_name_H-M   'P 1'
#
loop_
_entity.id
_entity.type
_entity.pdbx_description
1 polymer ?
#
loop_
_entity_poly.entity_id
_entity_poly.type
_entity_poly.pdbx_seq_one_letter_code
_entity_poly.pdbx_strand_id
1 'polypeptide(L)'
;MPYKLVHDYISRDVIEACAVLYEGAKSGDVKGIAFAAMLRHNRYITNVAGLAFRNPTFARGCVMTLGDEIAGLIHGRDSQETR
;
A
#
# COMPACT_ATOMS: atom_id res chain seq x y z
N MET A 1 15.36 20.02 -29.90
CA MET A 1 15.78 19.14 -28.78
C MET A 1 14.56 18.88 -27.89
N PRO A 2 14.50 17.72 -27.21
CA PRO A 2 13.52 16.65 -27.41
C PRO A 2 12.48 16.59 -26.28
N TYR A 3 11.67 15.52 -26.25
CA TYR A 3 10.83 15.12 -25.11
C TYR A 3 11.44 15.55 -23.76
N LYS A 4 10.78 16.50 -23.10
CA LYS A 4 11.21 17.07 -21.81
C LYS A 4 10.81 16.08 -20.72
N LEU A 5 11.75 15.72 -19.84
CA LEU A 5 11.43 15.03 -18.59
C LEU A 5 10.50 15.94 -17.78
N VAL A 6 9.20 15.63 -17.81
CA VAL A 6 8.25 16.23 -16.87
C VAL A 6 8.56 15.59 -15.52
N HIS A 7 8.97 16.41 -14.56
CA HIS A 7 8.97 15.99 -13.17
C HIS A 7 7.53 15.76 -12.77
N ASP A 8 7.11 14.50 -12.84
CA ASP A 8 5.94 14.03 -12.12
C ASP A 8 6.22 14.31 -10.65
N TYR A 9 5.49 15.26 -10.06
CA TYR A 9 5.64 15.58 -8.66
C TYR A 9 5.27 14.32 -7.88
N ILE A 10 6.21 13.79 -7.08
CA ILE A 10 5.86 12.73 -6.12
C ILE A 10 4.72 13.29 -5.29
N SER A 11 3.56 12.62 -5.30
CA SER A 11 2.41 13.06 -4.51
C SER A 11 2.85 13.17 -3.06
N ARG A 12 2.55 14.31 -2.41
CA ARG A 12 2.84 14.51 -0.98
C ARG A 12 2.24 13.37 -0.15
N ASP A 13 1.08 12.88 -0.55
CA ASP A 13 0.37 11.76 0.08
C ASP A 13 1.23 10.48 0.12
N VAL A 14 2.04 10.22 -0.91
CA VAL A 14 2.92 9.05 -0.96
C VAL A 14 4.06 9.19 0.05
N ILE A 15 4.62 10.41 0.18
CA ILE A 15 5.68 10.68 1.15
C ILE A 15 5.14 10.55 2.57
N GLU A 16 3.97 11.14 2.83
CA GLU A 16 3.30 11.07 4.14
C GLU A 16 2.93 9.63 4.50
N ALA A 17 2.37 8.85 3.57
CA ALA A 17 2.07 7.44 3.79
C ALA A 17 3.34 6.64 4.14
N CYS A 18 4.43 6.83 3.41
CA CYS A 18 5.72 6.20 3.71
C CYS A 18 6.26 6.61 5.09
N ALA A 19 6.10 7.87 5.48
CA ALA A 19 6.55 8.36 6.79
C ALA A 19 5.75 7.72 7.94
N VAL A 20 4.43 7.61 7.80
CA VAL A 20 3.57 6.93 8.80
C VAL A 20 3.96 5.46 8.94
N LEU A 21 4.18 4.76 7.83
CA LEU A 21 4.62 3.36 7.85
C LEU A 21 5.99 3.19 8.51
N TYR A 22 6.92 4.13 8.26
CA TYR A 22 8.25 4.12 8.87
C TYR A 22 8.19 4.34 10.38
N GLU A 23 7.40 5.30 10.86
CA GLU A 23 7.23 5.53 12.29
C GLU A 23 6.55 4.34 12.99
N GLY A 24 5.54 3.74 12.37
CA GLY A 24 4.92 2.52 12.89
C GLY A 24 5.89 1.32 12.93
N ALA A 25 6.83 1.24 11.99
CA ALA A 25 7.88 0.22 12.02
C ALA A 25 8.88 0.47 13.16
N LYS A 26 9.22 1.74 13.42
CA LYS A 26 10.11 2.13 14.53
C LYS A 26 9.48 1.87 15.90
N SER A 27 8.18 2.12 16.07
CA SER A 27 7.47 1.85 17.32
C SER A 27 7.24 0.35 17.57
N GLY A 28 7.36 -0.48 16.53
CA GLY A 28 7.09 -1.92 16.60
C GLY A 28 5.63 -2.30 16.33
N ASP A 29 4.79 -1.32 15.99
CA ASP A 29 3.38 -1.52 15.63
C ASP A 29 3.24 -2.21 14.26
N VAL A 30 4.16 -1.93 13.34
CA VAL A 30 4.23 -2.59 12.02
C VAL A 30 5.21 -3.77 12.07
N LYS A 31 4.68 -4.99 11.99
CA LYS A 31 5.47 -6.25 12.05
C LYS A 31 5.75 -6.88 10.68
N GLY A 32 5.11 -6.38 9.63
CA GLY A 32 5.29 -6.85 8.26
C GLY A 32 4.61 -5.90 7.28
N ILE A 33 5.13 -5.80 6.07
CA ILE A 33 4.63 -4.90 5.03
C ILE A 33 4.53 -5.69 3.73
N ALA A 34 3.39 -5.58 3.04
CA ALA A 34 3.22 -5.96 1.65
C ALA A 34 2.84 -4.69 0.88
N PHE A 35 3.55 -4.39 -0.20
CA PHE A 35 3.30 -3.17 -0.98
C PHE A 35 3.36 -3.43 -2.48
N ALA A 36 2.57 -2.64 -3.21
CA ALA A 36 2.67 -2.45 -4.65
C ALA A 36 2.99 -0.97 -4.89
N ALA A 37 4.11 -0.68 -5.55
CA ALA A 37 4.47 0.68 -5.93
C ALA A 37 4.32 0.84 -7.44
N MET A 38 3.56 1.86 -7.84
CA MET A 38 3.49 2.29 -9.24
C MET A 38 4.69 3.16 -9.56
N LEU A 39 5.34 2.84 -10.67
CA LEU A 39 6.48 3.55 -11.25
C LEU A 39 6.02 4.24 -12.55
N ARG A 40 6.89 5.09 -13.11
CA ARG A 40 6.63 5.74 -14.39
C ARG A 40 6.35 4.72 -15.50
N HIS A 41 5.57 5.15 -16.49
CA HIS A 41 5.16 4.34 -17.65
C HIS A 41 4.34 3.09 -17.27
N ASN A 42 3.44 3.21 -16.29
CA ASN A 42 2.56 2.13 -15.82
C ASN A 42 3.33 0.87 -15.37
N ARG A 43 4.62 1.01 -15.05
CA ARG A 43 5.39 -0.06 -14.44
C ARG A 43 4.98 -0.18 -12.98
N TYR A 44 5.05 -1.37 -12.43
CA TYR A 44 4.82 -1.56 -11.00
C TYR A 44 5.83 -2.56 -10.44
N ILE A 45 6.10 -2.44 -9.14
CA ILE A 45 6.84 -3.43 -8.37
C ILE A 45 5.97 -3.88 -7.21
N THR A 46 6.07 -5.16 -6.85
CA THR A 46 5.45 -5.71 -5.64
C THR A 46 6.55 -6.32 -4.78
N ASN A 47 6.48 -6.09 -3.48
CA ASN A 47 7.43 -6.69 -2.54
C ASN A 47 6.79 -6.90 -1.17
N VAL A 48 7.35 -7.84 -0.41
CA VAL A 48 6.90 -8.20 0.94
C VAL A 48 8.10 -8.32 1.88
N ALA A 49 7.96 -7.86 3.12
CA ALA A 49 8.99 -7.89 4.15
C ALA A 49 8.44 -8.25 5.53
N GLY A 50 9.31 -8.68 6.45
CA GLY A 50 8.95 -9.01 7.83
C GLY A 50 8.01 -10.22 7.94
N LEU A 51 6.98 -10.13 8.78
CA LEU A 51 5.99 -11.20 8.95
C LEU A 51 5.31 -11.59 7.64
N ALA A 52 5.04 -10.61 6.76
CA ALA A 52 4.42 -10.85 5.46
C ALA A 52 5.31 -11.73 4.55
N PHE A 53 6.64 -11.56 4.63
CA PHE A 53 7.58 -12.43 3.90
C PHE A 53 7.61 -13.85 4.49
N ARG A 54 7.56 -13.98 5.82
CA ARG A 54 7.63 -15.28 6.51
C ARG A 54 6.33 -16.09 6.42
N ASN A 55 5.19 -15.43 6.26
CA ASN A 55 3.89 -16.08 6.14
C ASN A 55 3.10 -15.56 4.91
N PRO A 56 3.33 -16.16 3.73
CA PRO A 56 2.68 -15.73 2.49
C PRO A 56 1.15 -15.86 2.49
N THR A 57 0.59 -16.83 3.23
CA THR A 57 -0.87 -16.99 3.36
C THR A 57 -1.47 -15.84 4.16
N PHE A 58 -0.84 -15.46 5.27
CA PHE A 58 -1.23 -14.29 6.04
C PHE A 58 -1.15 -13.01 5.20
N ALA A 59 -0.05 -12.81 4.46
CA ALA A 59 0.12 -11.66 3.57
C ALA A 59 -0.99 -11.57 2.51
N ARG A 60 -1.35 -12.69 1.87
CA ARG A 60 -2.47 -12.74 0.92
C ARG A 60 -3.81 -12.40 1.57
N GLY A 61 -4.07 -12.92 2.77
CA GLY A 61 -5.27 -12.60 3.53
C GLY A 61 -5.40 -11.10 3.77
N CYS A 62 -4.35 -10.44 4.26
CA CYS A 62 -4.34 -9.00 4.49
C CYS A 62 -4.63 -8.18 3.22
N VAL A 63 -4.06 -8.59 2.07
CA VAL A 63 -4.30 -7.89 0.79
C VAL A 63 -5.75 -8.04 0.33
N MET A 64 -6.36 -9.22 0.51
CA MET A 64 -7.77 -9.43 0.16
C MET A 64 -8.69 -8.61 1.07
N THR A 65 -8.46 -8.61 2.39
CA THR A 65 -9.22 -7.80 3.34
C THR A 65 -9.15 -6.32 3.00
N LEU A 66 -7.96 -5.80 2.67
CA LEU A 66 -7.81 -4.41 2.22
C LEU A 66 -8.60 -4.13 0.93
N GLY A 67 -8.59 -5.08 -0.01
CA GLY A 67 -9.38 -5.00 -1.23
C GLY A 67 -10.89 -4.91 -0.94
N ASP A 68 -11.38 -5.73 -0.01
CA ASP A 68 -12.79 -5.74 0.42
C ASP A 68 -13.18 -4.43 1.11
N GLU A 69 -12.32 -3.89 1.98
CA GLU A 69 -12.55 -2.60 2.65
C GLU A 69 -12.61 -1.44 1.65
N ILE A 70 -11.67 -1.37 0.71
CA ILE A 70 -11.64 -0.34 -0.33
C ILE A 70 -12.87 -0.47 -1.24
N ALA A 71 -13.26 -1.69 -1.62
CA ALA A 71 -14.47 -1.93 -2.38
C ALA A 71 -15.72 -1.46 -1.61
N GLY A 72 -15.77 -1.70 -0.30
CA GLY A 72 -16.82 -1.19 0.59
C GLY A 72 -16.91 0.34 0.57
N LEU A 73 -15.78 1.03 0.70
CA LEU A 73 -15.70 2.50 0.66
C LEU A 73 -16.16 3.07 -0.69
N ILE A 74 -15.74 2.46 -1.81
CA ILE A 74 -16.09 2.90 -3.16
C ILE A 74 -17.58 2.70 -3.46
N HIS A 75 -18.14 1.57 -2.99
CA HIS A 75 -19.54 1.22 -3.24
C HIS A 75 -20.52 1.76 -2.20
N GLY A 76 -20.04 2.51 -1.18
CA GLY A 76 -20.89 3.07 -0.12
C GLY A 76 -21.54 2.01 0.76
N ARG A 77 -20.92 0.82 0.91
CA ARG A 77 -21.44 -0.22 1.81
C ARG A 77 -21.25 0.22 3.26
N ASP A 78 -22.29 0.02 4.06
CA ASP A 78 -22.36 0.49 5.43
C ASP A 78 -21.37 -0.27 6.32
N SER A 79 -20.64 0.48 7.16
CA SER A 79 -19.61 -0.02 8.07
C SER A 79 -20.07 -1.06 9.10
N GLN A 80 -21.37 -1.37 9.14
CA GLN A 80 -22.02 -2.33 10.03
C GLN A 80 -22.21 -3.72 9.40
N GLU A 81 -22.02 -3.91 8.08
CA GLU A 81 -22.22 -5.22 7.42
C GLU A 81 -21.07 -6.22 7.62
N THR A 82 -19.90 -5.77 8.10
CA THR A 82 -18.69 -6.61 8.18
C THR A 82 -18.30 -7.02 9.61
N ARG A 83 -19.24 -7.01 10.56
CA ARG A 83 -19.01 -7.53 11.92
C ARG A 83 -19.32 -9.01 12.06
#